data_AF-A0A965UNV9-F1
#
_entry.id   AF-A0A965UNV9-F1
#
_cell.length_a   1.000
_cell.length_b   1.000
_cell.length_c   1.000
_cell.angle_alpha   90.00
_cell.angle_beta   90.00
_cell.angle_gamma   90.00
#
_symmetry.space_group_name_H-M   'P 1'
#
loop_
_entity.id
_entity.type
_entity.pdbx_description
1 polymer ?
#
loop_
_entity_poly.entity_id
_entity_poly.type
_entity_poly.pdbx_seq_one_letter_code
_entity_poly.pdbx_strand_id
1 'polypeptide(L)'
;MPITNEVSLNEVISSACLALGMEENDRYKVVFYDWAYQALTEIGLSTVNIKTSTGSISTGNTCAIPDDCIHIDSIAIRKGASGDVAYPIFDSNYWSDVSDDDQMHYDQDYVVSRQGNNLIFSDTVSNNGFTVVLFRYYAIPIAADTSPIIPEYYMRPIMCYIEYMHVKAQRHKDRNAVPLSELQLFYQQWLSLKADAISRRNTASKPEIDAAIASWITMLPNQSKLLRGSNRQRRDWSSSNGWSSGGGSGSNISILPSP
;
A
#
# COMPACT_ATOMS: atom_id res chain seq x y z
N MET A 1 -23.61 7.86 18.00
CA MET A 1 -22.29 7.28 17.67
C MET A 1 -22.50 6.36 16.48
N PRO A 2 -21.77 6.49 15.37
CA PRO A 2 -21.86 5.45 14.34
C PRO A 2 -21.34 4.16 14.99
N ILE A 3 -22.17 3.12 14.97
CA ILE A 3 -21.76 1.77 15.33
C ILE A 3 -20.77 1.37 14.25
N THR A 4 -19.48 1.57 14.49
CA THR A 4 -18.42 1.06 13.62
C THR A 4 -18.19 -0.38 14.05
N ASN A 5 -19.00 -1.29 13.52
CA ASN A 5 -18.68 -2.71 13.63
C ASN A 5 -17.33 -2.92 12.95
N GLU A 6 -16.36 -3.34 13.75
CA GLU A 6 -14.99 -3.63 13.36
C GLU A 6 -14.78 -5.13 13.48
N VAL A 7 -14.07 -5.71 12.51
CA VAL A 7 -13.81 -7.14 12.40
C VAL A 7 -12.33 -7.31 12.13
N SER A 8 -11.71 -8.32 12.74
CA SER A 8 -10.32 -8.67 12.46
C SER A 8 -10.19 -9.33 11.08
N LEU A 9 -9.06 -9.12 10.41
CA LEU A 9 -8.77 -9.82 9.15
C LEU A 9 -8.80 -11.35 9.34
N ASN A 10 -8.41 -11.83 10.52
CA ASN A 10 -8.49 -13.24 10.89
C ASN A 10 -9.92 -13.79 10.86
N GLU A 11 -10.88 -13.06 11.42
CA GLU A 11 -12.30 -13.46 11.37
C GLU A 11 -12.84 -13.49 9.93
N VAL A 12 -12.43 -12.54 9.08
CA VAL A 12 -12.81 -12.52 7.67
C VAL A 12 -12.24 -13.73 6.92
N ILE A 13 -10.98 -14.08 7.17
CA ILE A 13 -10.34 -15.25 6.54
C ILE A 13 -10.97 -16.54 7.05
N SER A 14 -11.23 -16.67 8.36
CA SER A 14 -11.94 -17.82 8.91
C SER A 14 -13.34 -17.97 8.30
N SER A 15 -14.04 -16.85 8.09
CA SER A 15 -15.34 -16.85 7.39
C SER A 15 -15.21 -17.29 5.93
N ALA A 16 -14.16 -16.89 5.23
CA ALA A 16 -13.88 -17.32 3.86
C ALA A 16 -13.52 -18.81 3.79
N CYS A 17 -12.75 -19.33 4.74
CA CYS A 17 -12.45 -20.77 4.85
C CYS A 17 -13.73 -21.59 5.03
N LEU A 18 -14.64 -21.15 5.91
CA LEU A 18 -15.94 -21.79 6.12
C LEU A 18 -16.79 -21.76 4.83
N ALA A 19 -16.84 -20.62 4.14
CA ALA A 19 -17.61 -20.47 2.89
C ALA A 19 -17.09 -21.38 1.77
N LEU A 20 -15.77 -21.58 1.69
CA LEU A 20 -15.13 -22.44 0.70
C LEU A 20 -15.01 -23.91 1.14
N GLY A 21 -15.55 -24.26 2.31
CA GLY A 21 -15.52 -25.64 2.84
C GLY A 21 -14.12 -26.15 3.16
N MET A 22 -13.19 -25.25 3.50
CA MET A 22 -11.80 -25.58 3.81
C MET A 22 -11.60 -25.79 5.31
N GLU A 23 -10.83 -26.83 5.68
CA GLU A 23 -10.48 -27.07 7.08
C GLU A 23 -9.53 -25.99 7.63
N GLU A 24 -9.68 -25.67 8.91
CA GLU A 24 -9.01 -24.54 9.57
C GLU A 24 -7.47 -24.66 9.63
N ASN A 25 -6.95 -25.89 9.47
CA ASN A 25 -5.52 -26.25 9.48
C ASN A 25 -4.90 -26.42 8.09
N ASP A 26 -5.61 -26.03 7.02
CA ASP A 26 -5.14 -26.26 5.66
C ASP A 26 -4.00 -25.28 5.27
N ARG A 27 -3.02 -25.76 4.50
CA ARG A 27 -1.86 -24.97 4.01
C ARG A 27 -2.31 -23.77 3.18
N TYR A 28 -3.53 -23.81 2.64
CA TYR A 28 -4.12 -22.74 1.87
C TYR A 28 -4.54 -21.52 2.71
N LYS A 29 -4.64 -21.64 4.04
CA LYS A 29 -4.96 -20.48 4.90
C LYS A 29 -3.94 -19.35 4.74
N VAL A 30 -2.66 -19.69 4.60
CA VAL A 30 -1.58 -18.71 4.33
C VAL A 30 -1.80 -17.98 3.00
N VAL A 31 -2.30 -18.69 1.98
CA VAL A 31 -2.60 -18.09 0.68
C VAL A 31 -3.80 -17.13 0.78
N PHE A 32 -4.77 -17.42 1.65
CA PHE A 32 -5.91 -16.54 1.87
C PHE A 32 -5.51 -15.24 2.57
N TYR A 33 -4.52 -15.27 3.46
CA TYR A 33 -3.91 -14.05 3.99
C TYR A 33 -3.35 -13.17 2.88
N ASP A 34 -2.54 -13.73 1.97
CA ASP A 34 -1.95 -12.98 0.85
C ASP A 34 -3.03 -12.33 -0.03
N TRP A 35 -4.07 -13.09 -0.39
CA TRP A 35 -5.19 -12.53 -1.17
C TRP A 35 -6.00 -11.49 -0.40
N ALA A 36 -6.20 -11.67 0.90
CA ALA A 36 -6.88 -10.68 1.73
C ALA A 36 -6.09 -9.37 1.83
N TYR A 37 -4.75 -9.44 1.95
CA TYR A 37 -3.87 -8.28 1.93
C TYR A 37 -3.88 -7.58 0.55
N GLN A 38 -3.90 -8.34 -0.55
CA GLN A 38 -4.05 -7.77 -1.89
C GLN A 38 -5.40 -7.05 -2.05
N ALA A 39 -6.49 -7.66 -1.59
CA ALA A 39 -7.82 -7.03 -1.59
C ALA A 39 -7.84 -5.73 -0.77
N LEU A 40 -7.26 -5.74 0.43
CA LEU A 40 -7.14 -4.56 1.29
C LEU A 40 -6.32 -3.45 0.64
N THR A 41 -5.23 -3.81 -0.03
CA THR A 41 -4.41 -2.83 -0.77
C THR A 41 -5.20 -2.20 -1.91
N GLU A 42 -6.02 -2.99 -2.60
CA GLU A 42 -6.86 -2.52 -3.69
C GLU A 42 -8.05 -1.64 -3.25
N ILE A 43 -8.66 -1.94 -2.09
CA ILE A 43 -9.74 -1.13 -1.49
C ILE A 43 -9.16 0.13 -0.83
N GLY A 44 -7.97 0.01 -0.25
CA GLY A 44 -7.31 1.02 0.56
C GLY A 44 -7.69 0.94 2.04
N LEU A 45 -6.87 1.59 2.87
CA LEU A 45 -7.05 1.60 4.32
C LEU A 45 -8.14 2.60 4.72
N SER A 46 -9.09 2.16 5.54
CA SER A 46 -10.22 2.99 5.99
C SER A 46 -9.84 4.03 7.04
N THR A 47 -8.87 3.69 7.88
CA THR A 47 -8.47 4.46 9.06
C THR A 47 -6.96 4.44 9.18
N VAL A 48 -6.34 5.58 8.86
CA VAL A 48 -4.92 5.80 9.10
C VAL A 48 -4.81 6.97 10.07
N ASN A 49 -4.36 6.68 11.29
CA ASN A 49 -4.20 7.70 12.33
C ASN A 49 -2.71 8.00 12.51
N ILE A 50 -2.39 9.28 12.70
CA ILE A 50 -1.05 9.66 13.15
C ILE A 50 -0.97 9.36 14.66
N LYS A 51 -0.07 8.44 15.03
CA LYS A 51 0.23 8.11 16.42
C LYS A 51 1.63 8.57 16.77
N THR A 52 1.83 8.79 18.06
CA THR A 52 3.16 8.99 18.64
C THR A 52 3.48 7.88 19.62
N SER A 53 4.64 7.26 19.47
CA SER A 53 5.12 6.21 20.39
C SER A 53 6.53 6.54 20.85
N THR A 54 6.94 5.93 21.95
CA THR A 54 8.29 6.04 22.50
C THR A 54 8.91 4.65 22.54
N GLY A 55 10.08 4.49 21.93
CA GLY A 55 10.92 3.31 22.02
C GLY A 55 12.21 3.60 22.77
N SER A 56 12.99 2.54 22.99
CA SER A 56 14.30 2.60 23.60
C SER A 56 15.33 1.99 22.67
N ILE A 57 16.49 2.63 22.57
CA ILE A 57 17.65 2.07 21.86
C ILE A 57 18.22 0.96 22.75
N SER A 58 18.17 -0.27 22.25
CA SER A 58 18.65 -1.46 22.93
C SER A 58 20.14 -1.71 22.66
N THR A 59 20.71 -2.70 23.34
CA THR A 59 22.10 -3.14 23.14
C THR A 59 22.31 -3.56 21.68
N GLY A 60 23.16 -2.83 20.94
CA GLY A 60 23.33 -2.97 19.49
C GLY A 60 22.77 -1.80 18.66
N ASN A 61 22.44 -0.69 19.31
CA ASN A 61 21.90 0.53 18.69
C ASN A 61 20.61 0.32 17.89
N THR A 62 19.79 -0.64 18.28
CA THR A 62 18.55 -0.96 17.57
C THR A 62 17.31 -0.53 18.35
N CYS A 63 16.25 -0.15 17.62
CA CYS A 63 14.93 0.09 18.19
C CYS A 63 13.87 -0.58 17.31
N ALA A 64 12.97 -1.35 17.92
CA ALA A 64 11.86 -1.96 17.20
C ALA A 64 10.90 -0.89 16.66
N ILE A 65 10.44 -1.08 15.43
CA ILE A 65 9.36 -0.32 14.83
C ILE A 65 8.04 -0.84 15.43
N PRO A 66 7.09 0.04 15.81
CA PRO A 66 5.78 -0.42 16.29
C PRO A 66 5.06 -1.31 15.28
N ASP A 67 4.44 -2.41 15.73
CA ASP A 67 3.78 -3.38 14.85
C ASP A 67 2.59 -2.79 14.06
N ASP A 68 1.98 -1.73 14.58
CA ASP A 68 0.87 -1.03 13.95
C ASP A 68 1.33 0.02 12.92
N CYS A 69 2.64 0.19 12.72
CA CYS A 69 3.22 1.23 11.88
C CYS A 69 3.25 0.85 10.39
N ILE A 70 2.61 1.67 9.56
CA ILE A 70 2.72 1.59 8.09
C ILE A 70 3.92 2.40 7.61
N HIS A 71 4.01 3.63 8.09
CA HIS A 71 4.94 4.63 7.61
C HIS A 71 5.35 5.54 8.74
N ILE A 72 6.65 5.67 8.94
CA ILE A 72 7.22 6.59 9.92
C ILE A 72 7.28 7.96 9.28
N ASP A 73 6.58 8.93 9.87
CA ASP A 73 6.58 10.32 9.43
C ASP A 73 7.80 11.07 9.98
N SER A 74 8.15 10.85 11.25
CA SER A 74 9.36 11.43 11.84
C SER A 74 9.90 10.61 13.00
N ILE A 75 11.21 10.73 13.18
CA ILE A 75 11.99 10.10 14.25
C ILE A 75 12.73 11.20 15.00
N ALA A 76 12.69 11.14 16.33
CA ALA A 76 13.55 11.97 17.16
C ALA A 76 14.30 11.15 18.22
N ILE A 77 15.55 11.54 18.36
CA ILE A 77 16.52 11.33 19.42
C ILE A 77 16.19 11.85 20.81
N ARG A 78 16.31 11.13 21.93
CA ARG A 78 16.39 11.82 23.24
C ARG A 78 17.38 11.21 24.23
N LYS A 79 18.10 12.07 24.95
CA LYS A 79 18.92 11.67 26.10
C LYS A 79 18.04 11.40 27.32
N GLY A 80 17.75 10.13 27.59
CA GLY A 80 16.88 9.74 28.71
C GLY A 80 15.45 10.29 28.62
N ALA A 81 14.77 10.41 29.76
CA ALA A 81 13.34 10.78 29.82
C ALA A 81 13.06 12.28 29.61
N SER A 82 14.04 13.17 29.85
CA SER A 82 13.84 14.63 29.81
C SER A 82 15.07 15.40 29.31
N GLY A 83 16.03 14.74 28.68
CA GLY A 83 17.21 15.40 28.15
C GLY A 83 17.02 15.93 26.73
N ASP A 84 18.14 16.34 26.15
CA ASP A 84 18.18 16.97 24.83
C ASP A 84 17.60 16.08 23.73
N VAL A 85 16.94 16.73 22.78
CA VAL A 85 16.33 16.09 21.61
C VAL A 85 17.16 16.43 20.38
N ALA A 86 17.43 15.42 19.56
CA ALA A 86 18.11 15.60 18.28
C ALA A 86 17.35 14.86 17.17
N TYR A 87 17.47 15.31 15.93
CA TYR A 87 16.86 14.67 14.77
C TYR A 87 17.95 13.92 14.00
N PRO A 88 17.86 12.58 13.90
CA PRO A 88 18.86 11.82 13.17
C PRO A 88 18.71 12.07 11.67
N ILE A 89 19.83 11.90 10.96
CA ILE A 89 19.87 11.93 9.50
C ILE A 89 19.44 10.54 9.01
N PHE A 90 18.50 10.50 8.06
CA PHE A 90 18.12 9.24 7.42
C PHE A 90 19.21 8.83 6.44
N ASP A 91 19.66 7.58 6.53
CA ASP A 91 20.52 7.02 5.50
C ASP A 91 19.81 7.07 4.13
N SER A 92 20.59 7.30 3.09
CA SER A 92 20.18 7.22 1.68
C SER A 92 19.42 5.93 1.36
N ASN A 93 19.77 4.83 2.04
CA ASN A 93 19.20 3.51 1.87
C ASN A 93 18.07 3.20 2.87
N TYR A 94 17.66 4.14 3.72
CA TYR A 94 16.60 3.93 4.72
C TYR A 94 15.29 3.39 4.14
N TRP A 95 14.98 3.74 2.88
CA TRP A 95 13.75 3.34 2.20
C TRP A 95 13.87 2.03 1.40
N SER A 96 15.05 1.42 1.40
CA SER A 96 15.36 0.17 0.71
C SER A 96 15.85 -0.86 1.72
N ASP A 97 15.36 -2.10 1.63
CA ASP A 97 15.98 -3.20 2.39
C ASP A 97 17.34 -3.52 1.75
N VAL A 98 18.40 -2.94 2.31
CA VAL A 98 19.78 -3.14 1.86
C VAL A 98 20.59 -3.79 2.97
N SER A 99 21.57 -4.59 2.58
CA SER A 99 22.48 -5.23 3.53
C SER A 99 23.27 -4.18 4.31
N ASP A 100 23.71 -4.52 5.52
CA ASP A 100 24.41 -3.58 6.41
C ASP A 100 25.70 -3.03 5.76
N ASP A 101 26.37 -3.85 4.92
CA ASP A 101 27.62 -3.49 4.24
C ASP A 101 27.44 -2.45 3.11
N ASP A 102 26.22 -2.26 2.62
CA ASP A 102 25.92 -1.35 1.50
C ASP A 102 25.40 0.03 1.97
N GLN A 103 25.32 0.28 3.27
CA GLN A 103 24.84 1.53 3.85
C GLN A 103 25.90 2.64 3.76
N MET A 104 25.68 3.64 2.91
CA MET A 104 26.71 4.63 2.57
C MET A 104 26.94 5.71 3.64
N HIS A 105 26.05 5.83 4.63
CA HIS A 105 26.11 6.87 5.66
C HIS A 105 26.29 6.34 7.09
N TYR A 106 26.54 5.05 7.30
CA TYR A 106 26.64 4.49 8.66
C TYR A 106 27.75 5.13 9.51
N ASP A 107 28.82 5.61 8.87
CA ASP A 107 29.95 6.28 9.51
C ASP A 107 29.71 7.75 9.88
N GLN A 108 28.54 8.33 9.57
CA GLN A 108 28.22 9.72 9.92
C GLN A 108 27.60 9.84 11.31
N ASP A 109 27.75 11.03 11.90
CA ASP A 109 27.18 11.32 13.22
C ASP A 109 25.63 11.36 13.15
N TYR A 110 24.99 10.66 14.09
CA TYR A 110 23.53 10.65 14.27
C TYR A 110 22.74 10.15 13.06
N VAL A 111 23.12 9.01 12.47
CA VAL A 111 22.40 8.38 11.35
C VAL A 111 21.42 7.33 11.84
N VAL A 112 20.29 7.21 11.15
CA VAL A 112 19.32 6.13 11.29
C VAL A 112 19.12 5.40 9.98
N SER A 113 19.18 4.08 10.06
CA SER A 113 18.92 3.12 8.98
C SER A 113 17.75 2.21 9.38
N ARG A 114 17.14 1.56 8.39
CA ARG A 114 16.08 0.57 8.61
C ARG A 114 16.57 -0.81 8.19
N GLN A 115 16.34 -1.80 9.05
CA GLN A 115 16.61 -3.21 8.77
C GLN A 115 15.39 -4.04 9.17
N GLY A 116 14.56 -4.39 8.19
CA GLY A 116 13.29 -5.08 8.43
C GLY A 116 12.38 -4.32 9.40
N ASN A 117 12.11 -4.92 10.56
CA ASN A 117 11.26 -4.36 11.62
C ASN A 117 12.04 -3.54 12.67
N ASN A 118 13.33 -3.35 12.50
CA ASN A 118 14.15 -2.56 13.42
C ASN A 118 14.70 -1.31 12.73
N LEU A 119 14.85 -0.26 13.51
CA LEU A 119 15.72 0.86 13.21
C LEU A 119 17.09 0.59 13.80
N ILE A 120 18.13 0.91 13.04
CA ILE A 120 19.52 0.85 13.48
C ILE A 120 20.05 2.28 13.53
N PHE A 121 20.66 2.64 14.64
CA PHE A 121 21.30 3.92 14.84
C PHE A 121 22.82 3.78 14.76
N SER A 122 23.49 4.83 14.30
CA SER A 122 24.96 4.90 14.34
C SER A 122 25.46 4.87 15.80
N ASP A 123 26.67 4.37 16.02
CA ASP A 123 27.31 4.30 17.35
C ASP A 123 27.40 5.66 18.04
N THR A 124 27.47 6.73 17.27
CA THR A 124 27.52 8.11 17.75
C THR A 124 26.25 8.49 18.51
N VAL A 125 25.10 7.88 18.23
CA VAL A 125 23.85 8.09 18.97
C VAL A 125 23.98 7.59 20.41
N SER A 126 24.34 6.32 20.58
CA SER A 126 24.44 5.68 21.89
C SER A 126 25.64 6.20 22.68
N ASN A 127 26.79 6.43 22.03
CA ASN A 127 27.99 7.01 22.64
C ASN A 127 27.74 8.42 23.21
N ASN A 128 26.86 9.21 22.59
CA ASN A 128 26.48 10.54 23.08
C ASN A 128 25.35 10.51 24.13
N GLY A 129 24.91 9.33 24.56
CA GLY A 129 23.94 9.13 25.64
C GLY A 129 22.47 9.27 25.20
N PHE A 130 22.18 9.22 23.90
CA PHE A 130 20.80 9.14 23.42
C PHE A 130 20.31 7.70 23.56
N THR A 131 19.23 7.50 24.29
CA THR A 131 18.71 6.17 24.66
C THR A 131 17.24 6.00 24.37
N VAL A 132 16.53 7.09 24.08
CA VAL A 132 15.09 7.10 23.83
C VAL A 132 14.83 7.53 22.39
N VAL A 133 13.90 6.83 21.73
CA VAL A 133 13.43 7.13 20.37
C VAL A 133 11.98 7.58 20.46
N LEU A 134 11.65 8.71 19.83
CA LEU A 134 10.31 9.21 19.70
C LEU A 134 9.86 9.05 18.26
N PHE A 135 8.72 8.39 18.07
CA PHE A 135 8.14 8.14 16.77
C PHE A 135 6.92 9.01 16.57
N ARG A 136 6.77 9.56 15.37
CA ARG A 136 5.47 9.96 14.82
C ARG A 136 5.25 9.16 13.55
N TYR A 137 4.15 8.43 13.48
CA TYR A 137 3.94 7.47 12.39
C TYR A 137 2.46 7.30 12.06
N TYR A 138 2.19 6.88 10.84
CA TYR A 138 0.88 6.48 10.36
C TYR A 138 0.61 5.04 10.77
N ALA A 139 -0.46 4.84 11.54
CA ALA A 139 -0.82 3.56 12.11
C ALA A 139 -2.14 3.00 11.56
N ILE A 140 -2.21 1.68 11.43
CA ILE A 140 -3.46 0.91 11.19
C ILE A 140 -3.94 0.39 12.55
N PRO A 141 -5.26 0.35 12.82
CA PRO A 141 -5.75 -0.41 13.96
C PRO A 141 -5.43 -1.90 13.77
N ILE A 142 -4.75 -2.50 14.75
CA ILE A 142 -4.46 -3.94 14.79
C ILE A 142 -5.10 -4.57 16.02
N ALA A 143 -5.50 -5.83 15.90
CA ALA A 143 -6.01 -6.64 17.00
C ALA A 143 -4.85 -7.17 17.86
N ALA A 144 -5.20 -7.80 18.98
CA ALA A 144 -4.21 -8.36 19.93
C ALA A 144 -3.32 -9.45 19.31
N ASP A 145 -3.76 -10.06 18.22
CA ASP A 145 -3.04 -11.06 17.44
C ASP A 145 -2.27 -10.47 16.25
N THR A 146 -2.04 -9.14 16.25
CA THR A 146 -1.38 -8.37 15.18
C THR A 146 -2.12 -8.33 13.85
N SER A 147 -3.34 -8.89 13.76
CA SER A 147 -4.12 -8.84 12.53
C SER A 147 -4.73 -7.45 12.33
N PRO A 148 -4.80 -6.93 11.09
CA PRO A 148 -5.46 -5.65 10.83
C PRO A 148 -6.93 -5.70 11.23
N ILE A 149 -7.40 -4.67 11.94
CA ILE A 149 -8.80 -4.44 12.20
C ILE A 149 -9.36 -3.64 11.02
N ILE A 150 -10.47 -4.13 10.48
CA ILE A 150 -11.11 -3.54 9.32
C ILE A 150 -12.59 -3.29 9.61
N PRO A 151 -13.21 -2.29 8.97
CA PRO A 151 -14.64 -2.10 9.10
C PRO A 151 -15.40 -3.32 8.55
N GLU A 152 -16.51 -3.71 9.20
CA GLU A 152 -17.31 -4.87 8.80
C GLU A 152 -17.76 -4.82 7.34
N TYR A 153 -18.01 -3.63 6.79
CA TYR A 153 -18.39 -3.47 5.38
C TYR A 153 -17.28 -3.86 4.39
N TYR A 154 -16.04 -4.04 4.82
CA TYR A 154 -14.94 -4.62 4.03
C TYR A 154 -14.94 -6.15 4.00
N MET A 155 -15.66 -6.81 4.90
CA MET A 155 -15.68 -8.28 4.96
C MET A 155 -16.15 -8.90 3.65
N ARG A 156 -17.33 -8.49 3.15
CA ARG A 156 -17.92 -9.01 1.91
C ARG A 156 -17.05 -8.82 0.67
N PRO A 157 -16.49 -7.63 0.38
CA PRO A 157 -15.60 -7.47 -0.77
C PRO A 157 -14.35 -8.34 -0.64
N ILE A 158 -13.71 -8.40 0.54
CA ILE A 158 -12.49 -9.22 0.75
C ILE A 158 -12.79 -10.70 0.54
N MET A 159 -13.88 -11.22 1.10
CA MET A 159 -14.30 -12.61 0.87
C MET A 159 -14.52 -12.90 -0.61
N CYS A 160 -15.20 -12.00 -1.34
CA CYS A 160 -15.44 -12.16 -2.77
C CYS A 160 -14.13 -12.18 -3.59
N TYR A 161 -13.12 -11.42 -3.17
CA TYR A 161 -11.78 -11.48 -3.79
C TYR A 161 -11.08 -12.81 -3.54
N ILE A 162 -11.15 -13.33 -2.30
CA ILE A 162 -10.62 -14.66 -1.95
C ILE A 162 -11.28 -15.74 -2.80
N GLU A 163 -12.61 -15.70 -2.96
CA GLU A 163 -13.38 -16.60 -3.82
C GLU A 163 -12.93 -16.51 -5.28
N TYR A 164 -12.83 -15.28 -5.83
CA TYR A 164 -12.34 -15.05 -7.19
C TYR A 164 -10.93 -15.66 -7.40
N MET A 165 -10.01 -15.40 -6.48
CA MET A 165 -8.64 -15.91 -6.56
C MET A 165 -8.58 -17.43 -6.39
N HIS A 166 -9.44 -18.00 -5.55
CA HIS A 166 -9.58 -19.45 -5.40
C HIS A 166 -10.04 -20.11 -6.70
N VAL A 167 -11.13 -19.61 -7.30
CA VAL A 167 -11.67 -20.11 -8.58
C VAL A 167 -10.66 -19.92 -9.71
N LYS A 168 -9.95 -18.80 -9.74
CA LYS A 168 -8.84 -18.56 -10.68
C LYS A 168 -7.72 -19.58 -10.51
N ALA A 169 -7.31 -19.87 -9.28
CA ALA A 169 -6.29 -20.87 -8.99
C ALA A 169 -6.74 -22.29 -9.37
N GLN A 170 -8.00 -22.66 -9.10
CA GLN A 170 -8.58 -23.94 -9.52
C GLN A 170 -8.55 -24.08 -11.05
N ARG A 171 -8.95 -23.02 -11.78
CA ARG A 171 -8.92 -23.02 -13.25
C ARG A 171 -7.51 -23.13 -13.83
N HIS A 172 -6.52 -22.56 -13.14
CA HIS A 172 -5.11 -22.73 -13.52
C HIS A 172 -4.62 -24.18 -13.35
N LYS A 173 -5.17 -24.92 -12.37
CA LYS A 173 -4.89 -26.34 -12.16
C LYS A 173 -5.63 -27.21 -13.18
N ASP A 174 -6.93 -26.94 -13.38
CA ASP A 174 -7.76 -27.63 -14.35
C ASP A 174 -8.63 -26.64 -15.13
N ARG A 175 -8.27 -26.45 -16.41
CA ARG A 175 -8.91 -25.48 -17.30
C ARG A 175 -10.36 -25.84 -17.64
N ASN A 176 -10.73 -27.12 -17.53
CA ASN A 176 -12.04 -27.63 -17.93
C ASN A 176 -13.03 -27.69 -16.77
N ALA A 177 -12.53 -27.71 -15.53
CA ALA A 177 -13.37 -27.74 -14.33
C ALA A 177 -14.16 -26.44 -14.14
N VAL A 178 -13.60 -25.30 -14.55
CA VAL A 178 -14.19 -23.96 -14.31
C VAL A 178 -14.39 -23.20 -15.62
N PRO A 179 -15.64 -22.90 -16.02
CA PRO A 179 -15.95 -22.04 -17.16
C PRO A 179 -15.36 -20.63 -17.01
N LEU A 180 -14.93 -20.03 -18.12
CA LEU A 180 -14.41 -18.65 -18.10
C LEU A 180 -15.48 -17.64 -17.65
N SER A 181 -16.75 -17.90 -17.96
CA SER A 181 -17.89 -17.06 -17.58
C SER A 181 -18.06 -16.95 -16.06
N GLU A 182 -17.79 -18.04 -15.34
CA GLU A 182 -17.87 -18.07 -13.88
C GLU A 182 -16.76 -17.22 -13.26
N LEU A 183 -15.52 -17.35 -13.76
CA LEU A 183 -14.41 -16.51 -13.34
C LEU A 183 -14.67 -15.02 -13.61
N GLN A 184 -15.28 -14.71 -14.76
CA GLN A 184 -15.65 -13.34 -15.10
C GLN A 184 -16.75 -12.81 -14.18
N LEU A 185 -17.71 -13.64 -13.78
CA LEU A 185 -18.77 -13.26 -12.87
C LEU A 185 -18.21 -12.89 -11.49
N PHE A 186 -17.34 -13.72 -10.91
CA PHE A 186 -16.68 -13.41 -9.63
C PHE A 186 -15.84 -12.14 -9.71
N TYR A 187 -15.11 -11.93 -10.81
CA TYR A 187 -14.34 -10.71 -11.00
C TYR A 187 -15.21 -9.45 -11.07
N GLN A 188 -16.34 -9.50 -11.78
CA GLN A 188 -17.27 -8.36 -11.84
C GLN A 188 -17.94 -8.09 -10.50
N GLN A 189 -18.30 -9.15 -9.77
CA GLN A 189 -18.83 -9.02 -8.42
C GLN A 189 -17.83 -8.38 -7.46
N TRP A 190 -16.55 -8.78 -7.54
CA TRP A 190 -15.47 -8.14 -6.81
C TRP A 190 -15.38 -6.64 -7.13
N LEU A 191 -15.33 -6.26 -8.42
CA LEU A 191 -15.23 -4.86 -8.82
C LEU A 191 -16.38 -4.00 -8.29
N SER A 192 -17.61 -4.53 -8.31
CA SER A 192 -18.79 -3.85 -7.79
C SER A 192 -18.72 -3.65 -6.27
N LEU A 193 -18.36 -4.71 -5.53
CA LEU A 193 -18.25 -4.64 -4.07
C LEU A 193 -17.07 -3.77 -3.62
N LYS A 194 -15.96 -3.80 -4.35
CA LYS A 194 -14.81 -2.93 -4.16
C LYS A 194 -15.21 -1.46 -4.31
N ALA A 195 -15.94 -1.11 -5.38
CA ALA A 195 -16.39 0.26 -5.61
C ALA A 195 -17.31 0.76 -4.49
N ASP A 196 -18.24 -0.07 -4.02
CA ASP A 196 -19.11 0.26 -2.87
C ASP A 196 -18.26 0.49 -1.60
N ALA A 197 -17.31 -0.40 -1.30
CA ALA A 197 -16.42 -0.28 -0.15
C ALA A 197 -15.56 0.99 -0.18
N ILE A 198 -15.01 1.35 -1.35
CA ILE A 198 -14.27 2.60 -1.54
C ILE A 198 -15.18 3.81 -1.32
N SER A 199 -16.41 3.78 -1.84
CA SER A 199 -17.35 4.90 -1.71
C SER A 199 -17.77 5.18 -0.26
N ARG A 200 -17.80 4.14 0.59
CA ARG A 200 -18.14 4.23 2.01
C ARG A 200 -16.97 4.65 2.90
N ARG A 201 -15.75 4.71 2.35
CA ARG A 201 -14.58 5.20 3.07
C ARG A 201 -14.81 6.69 3.38
N ASN A 202 -14.88 7.07 4.66
CA ASN A 202 -14.91 8.47 5.07
C ASN A 202 -13.69 9.19 4.48
N THR A 203 -13.92 10.05 3.48
CA THR A 203 -12.84 10.82 2.85
C THR A 203 -12.41 11.95 3.77
N ALA A 204 -11.36 11.72 4.55
CA ALA A 204 -10.35 12.75 4.77
C ALA A 204 -9.19 12.45 3.80
N SER A 205 -9.38 12.79 2.52
CA SER A 205 -8.28 12.79 1.55
C SER A 205 -7.41 14.01 1.85
N LYS A 206 -6.42 13.86 2.73
CA LYS A 206 -5.28 14.77 2.74
C LYS A 206 -4.51 14.51 1.45
N PRO A 207 -4.22 15.53 0.61
CA PRO A 207 -3.43 15.40 -0.62
C PRO A 207 -2.05 14.73 -0.42
N GLU A 208 -1.62 14.64 0.84
CA GLU A 208 -0.39 13.99 1.30
C GLU A 208 -0.40 12.46 1.09
N ILE A 209 -1.55 11.78 1.15
CA ILE A 209 -1.62 10.32 0.93
C ILE A 209 -1.48 9.98 -0.56
N ASP A 210 -2.10 10.77 -1.44
CA ASP A 210 -1.91 10.63 -2.88
C ASP A 210 -0.46 10.95 -3.27
N ALA A 211 0.19 11.91 -2.59
CA ALA A 211 1.61 12.20 -2.75
C ALA A 211 2.51 11.07 -2.21
N ALA A 212 2.15 10.43 -1.09
CA ALA A 212 2.88 9.29 -0.54
C ALA A 212 2.75 8.03 -1.43
N ILE A 213 1.55 7.76 -1.94
CA ILE A 213 1.31 6.69 -2.91
C ILE A 213 2.03 6.99 -4.23
N ALA A 214 2.01 8.23 -4.71
CA ALA A 214 2.76 8.63 -5.90
C ALA A 214 4.28 8.48 -5.71
N SER A 215 4.80 8.85 -4.54
CA SER A 215 6.21 8.68 -4.17
C SER A 215 6.59 7.20 -4.15
N TRP A 216 5.78 6.34 -3.52
CA TRP A 216 5.97 4.89 -3.51
C TRP A 216 5.95 4.28 -4.91
N ILE A 217 5.03 4.72 -5.78
CA ILE A 217 4.96 4.30 -7.18
C ILE A 217 6.23 4.70 -7.94
N THR A 218 6.77 5.90 -7.70
CA THR A 218 8.01 6.36 -8.36
C THR A 218 9.29 5.67 -7.87
N MET A 219 9.25 5.02 -6.69
CA MET A 219 10.37 4.29 -6.12
C MET A 219 10.53 2.85 -6.67
N LEU A 220 9.59 2.35 -7.47
CA LEU A 220 9.69 1.03 -8.10
C LEU A 220 10.62 1.06 -9.34
N PRO A 221 11.64 0.18 -9.43
CA PRO A 221 12.49 0.10 -10.62
C PRO A 221 11.68 -0.26 -11.87
N ASN A 222 11.91 0.46 -12.98
CA ASN A 222 11.28 0.31 -14.31
C ASN A 222 9.97 1.08 -14.62
N GLN A 223 9.54 2.02 -13.78
CA GLN A 223 8.32 2.82 -14.01
C GLN A 223 8.35 3.77 -15.23
N SER A 224 9.52 4.23 -15.66
CA SER A 224 9.62 5.15 -16.82
C SER A 224 9.10 4.52 -18.13
N LYS A 225 9.08 3.18 -18.23
CA LYS A 225 8.46 2.43 -19.34
C LYS A 225 6.93 2.36 -19.23
N LEU A 226 6.37 2.25 -18.02
CA LEU A 226 4.92 2.16 -17.79
C LEU A 226 4.23 3.52 -17.94
N LEU A 227 4.84 4.59 -17.45
CA LEU A 227 4.29 5.95 -17.57
C LEU A 227 4.33 6.51 -19.01
N ARG A 228 5.26 6.03 -19.86
CA ARG A 228 5.27 6.38 -21.30
C ARG A 228 4.16 5.68 -22.10
N GLY A 229 3.62 4.56 -21.61
CA GLY A 229 2.50 3.86 -22.24
C GLY A 229 1.15 4.57 -22.03
N SER A 230 0.89 5.05 -20.81
CA SER A 230 -0.41 5.66 -20.48
C SER A 230 -0.63 7.03 -21.12
N ASN A 231 0.43 7.83 -21.31
CA ASN A 231 0.34 9.14 -21.97
C ASN A 231 0.12 9.06 -23.48
N ARG A 232 0.41 7.92 -24.13
CA ARG A 232 0.15 7.72 -25.55
C ARG A 232 -1.32 7.34 -25.79
N GLN A 233 -1.88 6.47 -24.94
CA GLN A 233 -3.29 6.07 -25.01
C GLN A 233 -4.27 7.20 -24.68
N ARG A 234 -3.86 8.18 -23.86
CA ARG A 234 -4.70 9.33 -23.49
C ARG A 234 -4.84 10.38 -24.60
N ARG A 235 -3.92 10.43 -25.58
CA ARG A 235 -4.04 11.31 -26.76
C ARG A 235 -4.97 10.72 -27.81
N ASP A 236 -4.88 9.41 -28.06
CA ASP A 236 -5.64 8.76 -29.14
C ASP A 236 -7.15 8.67 -28.85
N TRP A 237 -7.57 8.75 -27.58
CA TRP A 237 -8.99 8.81 -27.22
C TRP A 237 -9.63 10.20 -27.36
N SER A 238 -8.82 11.26 -27.44
CA SER A 238 -9.32 12.64 -27.64
C SER A 238 -9.54 13.02 -29.11
N SER A 239 -9.11 12.17 -30.06
CA SER A 239 -9.14 12.51 -31.50
C SER A 239 -10.18 11.76 -32.33
N SER A 240 -11.05 10.91 -31.74
CA SER A 240 -11.97 10.07 -32.54
C SER A 240 -13.45 10.46 -32.52
N ASN A 241 -13.85 11.56 -31.89
CA ASN A 241 -15.25 12.02 -31.93
C ASN A 241 -15.34 13.49 -32.36
N GLY A 242 -15.43 13.68 -33.67
CA GLY A 242 -15.70 14.96 -34.32
C GLY A 242 -16.41 14.75 -35.65
N TRP A 243 -17.60 14.12 -35.61
CA TRP A 243 -18.58 14.30 -36.68
C TRP A 243 -19.02 15.77 -36.68
N SER A 244 -18.57 16.54 -37.68
CA SER A 244 -19.15 17.84 -38.01
C SER A 244 -19.77 17.79 -39.40
N SER A 245 -21.10 17.91 -39.42
CA SER A 245 -21.97 18.12 -40.57
C SER A 245 -21.90 19.56 -41.11
N GLY A 246 -22.10 19.71 -42.43
CA GLY A 246 -22.40 20.97 -43.14
C GLY A 246 -21.15 21.69 -43.67
N GLY A 247 -21.03 22.15 -44.92
CA GLY A 247 -22.01 22.46 -45.96
C GLY A 247 -21.75 23.89 -46.45
N GLY A 248 -21.26 24.06 -47.68
CA GLY A 248 -21.46 25.29 -48.47
C GLY A 248 -20.26 26.23 -48.72
N SER A 249 -19.92 26.33 -50.02
CA SER A 249 -19.52 27.53 -50.78
C SER A 249 -18.19 28.26 -50.50
N GLY A 250 -17.35 28.36 -51.55
CA GLY A 250 -16.28 29.37 -51.61
C GLY A 250 -15.15 29.10 -52.60
N SER A 251 -15.45 29.20 -53.90
CA SER A 251 -14.61 29.72 -55.00
C SER A 251 -13.05 29.75 -54.90
N ASN A 252 -12.43 29.18 -55.94
CA ASN A 252 -11.33 29.76 -56.75
C ASN A 252 -9.96 30.08 -56.11
N ILE A 253 -8.92 29.31 -56.47
CA ILE A 253 -7.87 29.68 -57.46
C ILE A 253 -6.70 28.70 -57.36
N SER A 254 -6.36 28.11 -58.50
CA SER A 254 -5.15 27.35 -58.81
C SER A 254 -3.89 28.21 -58.71
N ILE A 255 -2.74 27.62 -58.35
CA ILE A 255 -1.39 27.81 -58.94
C ILE A 255 -0.39 26.93 -58.15
N LEU A 256 0.21 25.96 -58.85
CA LEU A 256 1.52 25.32 -58.55
C LEU A 256 2.65 26.19 -59.13
N PRO A 257 3.96 25.93 -58.92
CA PRO A 257 4.67 25.15 -57.88
C PRO A 257 5.88 25.91 -57.25
N SER A 258 6.50 25.26 -56.25
CA SER A 258 7.90 25.20 -55.75
C SER A 258 8.94 26.28 -56.16
N PRO A 259 9.92 26.62 -55.29
CA PRO A 259 10.91 25.68 -54.72
C PRO A 259 10.67 25.27 -53.27
#